data_AF-A0A7C3LPW2-F1
#
_entry.id   AF-A0A7C3LPW2-F1
#
_cell.length_a   1.000
_cell.length_b   1.000
_cell.length_c   1.000
_cell.angle_alpha   90.00
_cell.angle_beta   90.00
_cell.angle_gamma   90.00
#
_symmetry.space_group_name_H-M   'P 1'
#
loop_
_entity.id
_entity.type
_entity.pdbx_description
1 polymer ?
#
loop_
_entity_poly.entity_id
_entity_poly.type
_entity_poly.pdbx_seq_one_letter_code
_entity_poly.pdbx_strand_id
1 'polypeptide(L)'
;RYEDLRRLERVVGGELSVGVRVRVPGYMDFDAEGKPYWNVSDAPHPNYVAKLIAKAIDSAYETGKRVTVKILNIRMSGDLYRRFLVHYDSPNKRILVLMGPLVSTGGLPIDGTGVPPYRMIGEAKTKHPFKKVYPRPTVIDAFSGPEIGFIKNPEEGVVEEEFIPWHRGFTHSFTAGFLFSLFLIPILFLIGYENYLYLALAAMLGHWMHVIEDQMGLMGSVLFPPITKRRVPGLMIGPRIPAAMNFATNWAMISIIVWNINRNLPLISPDFPKIIDLAKITGLPLTDMIADFMLLIILLVPTIFIYALGLMDRAKFIKLLKEQLPEKKREELLDEMEEVGGL
;
A
#
# COMPACT_ATOMS: atom_id res chain seq x y z
N ARG A 1 -27.21 -17.40 -12.02
CA ARG A 1 -28.52 -17.06 -12.63
C ARG A 1 -29.70 -17.68 -11.87
N TYR A 2 -29.85 -19.01 -11.79
CA TYR A 2 -30.98 -19.64 -11.07
C TYR A 2 -30.95 -19.46 -9.54
N GLU A 3 -29.78 -19.43 -8.92
CA GLU A 3 -29.65 -19.15 -7.48
C GLU A 3 -29.85 -17.67 -7.15
N ASP A 4 -29.41 -16.76 -8.02
CA ASP A 4 -29.67 -15.32 -7.86
C ASP A 4 -31.17 -15.03 -7.89
N LEU A 5 -31.92 -15.69 -8.79
CA LEU A 5 -33.38 -15.56 -8.88
C LEU A 5 -34.08 -16.02 -7.58
N ARG A 6 -33.70 -17.19 -7.06
CA ARG A 6 -34.24 -17.72 -5.79
C ARG A 6 -33.85 -16.91 -4.57
N ARG A 7 -32.71 -16.22 -4.61
CA ARG A 7 -32.30 -15.29 -3.56
C ARG A 7 -33.11 -14.00 -3.64
N LEU A 8 -33.37 -13.53 -4.86
CA LEU A 8 -34.25 -12.40 -5.12
C LEU A 8 -35.65 -12.68 -4.58
N GLU A 9 -36.29 -13.78 -4.98
CA GLU A 9 -37.63 -14.20 -4.52
C GLU A 9 -37.74 -14.25 -2.99
N ARG A 10 -36.69 -14.72 -2.30
CA ARG A 10 -36.62 -14.70 -0.82
C ARG A 10 -36.55 -13.29 -0.23
N VAL A 11 -35.78 -12.39 -0.83
CA VAL A 11 -35.67 -10.98 -0.39
C VAL A 11 -36.96 -10.22 -0.68
N VAL A 12 -37.65 -10.55 -1.78
CA VAL A 12 -38.92 -9.92 -2.16
C VAL A 12 -40.10 -10.51 -1.37
N GLY A 13 -39.93 -11.64 -0.70
CA GLY A 13 -40.96 -12.27 0.13
C GLY A 13 -42.01 -13.07 -0.65
N GLY A 14 -41.71 -13.53 -1.86
CA GLY A 14 -42.64 -14.32 -2.69
C GLY A 14 -42.25 -14.46 -4.16
N GLU A 15 -43.12 -15.11 -4.95
CA GLU A 15 -42.97 -15.23 -6.41
C GLU A 15 -43.07 -13.85 -7.08
N LEU A 16 -42.09 -13.55 -7.92
CA LEU A 16 -42.05 -12.31 -8.69
C LEU A 16 -43.12 -12.35 -9.79
N SER A 17 -44.19 -11.57 -9.63
CA SER A 17 -45.25 -11.40 -10.64
C SER A 17 -44.99 -10.17 -11.52
N VAL A 18 -45.40 -10.26 -12.79
CA VAL A 18 -45.26 -9.18 -13.77
C VAL A 18 -46.02 -7.94 -13.28
N GLY A 19 -45.32 -6.80 -13.17
CA GLY A 19 -45.89 -5.52 -12.73
C GLY A 19 -45.58 -5.12 -11.29
N VAL A 20 -45.03 -6.01 -10.46
CA VAL A 20 -44.61 -5.69 -9.10
C VAL A 20 -43.33 -4.84 -9.12
N ARG A 21 -43.36 -3.67 -8.49
CA ARG A 21 -42.18 -2.82 -8.31
C ARG A 21 -41.39 -3.31 -7.11
N VAL A 22 -40.18 -3.81 -7.35
CA VAL A 22 -39.27 -4.20 -6.28
C VAL A 22 -38.01 -3.35 -6.31
N ARG A 23 -37.53 -2.96 -5.12
CA ARG A 23 -36.26 -2.28 -4.98
C ARG A 23 -35.17 -3.33 -4.76
N VAL A 24 -34.35 -3.53 -5.78
CA VAL A 24 -33.29 -4.54 -5.77
C VAL A 24 -31.93 -3.85 -5.83
N PRO A 25 -30.98 -4.19 -4.95
CA PRO A 25 -29.62 -3.69 -5.07
C PRO A 25 -29.02 -4.22 -6.37
N GLY A 26 -28.36 -3.35 -7.10
CA GLY A 26 -27.78 -3.65 -8.40
C GLY A 26 -26.82 -2.56 -8.82
N TYR A 27 -26.13 -2.81 -9.92
CA TYR A 27 -25.23 -1.86 -10.53
C TYR A 27 -25.46 -1.81 -12.04
N MET A 28 -25.18 -0.65 -12.64
CA MET A 28 -25.22 -0.50 -14.10
C MET A 28 -23.89 -0.98 -14.67
N ASP A 29 -23.95 -1.88 -15.64
CA ASP A 29 -22.80 -2.48 -16.32
C ASP A 29 -22.95 -2.28 -17.83
N PHE A 30 -21.91 -2.59 -18.62
CA PHE A 30 -21.92 -2.47 -20.07
C PHE A 30 -21.57 -3.83 -20.70
N ASP A 31 -22.29 -4.23 -21.74
CA ASP A 31 -21.95 -5.44 -22.50
C ASP A 31 -20.69 -5.22 -23.37
N ALA A 32 -20.29 -6.26 -24.11
CA ALA A 32 -19.07 -6.22 -24.92
C ALA A 32 -19.14 -5.16 -26.03
N GLU A 33 -20.35 -4.77 -26.42
CA GLU A 33 -20.69 -3.77 -27.42
C GLU A 33 -20.91 -2.37 -26.79
N GLY A 34 -20.76 -2.23 -25.47
CA GLY A 34 -20.87 -0.97 -24.75
C GLY A 34 -22.30 -0.53 -24.44
N LYS A 35 -23.29 -1.41 -24.55
CA LYS A 35 -24.68 -1.11 -24.20
C LYS A 35 -24.91 -1.31 -22.69
N PRO A 36 -25.55 -0.33 -22.02
CA PRO A 36 -25.79 -0.43 -20.58
C PRO A 36 -26.85 -1.49 -20.25
N TYR A 37 -26.63 -2.27 -19.19
CA TYR A 37 -27.61 -3.16 -18.60
C TYR A 37 -27.57 -3.10 -17.06
N TRP A 38 -28.73 -3.34 -16.43
CA TRP A 38 -28.83 -3.36 -14.97
C TRP A 38 -28.56 -4.77 -14.44
N ASN A 39 -27.50 -4.92 -13.65
CA ASN A 39 -27.16 -6.19 -13.02
C ASN A 39 -27.68 -6.21 -11.59
N VAL A 40 -28.58 -7.14 -11.28
CA VAL A 40 -29.12 -7.34 -9.93
C VAL A 40 -28.14 -8.18 -9.13
N SER A 41 -27.21 -7.50 -8.47
CA SER A 41 -26.11 -8.11 -7.74
C SER A 41 -25.47 -7.06 -6.84
N ASP A 42 -24.90 -7.49 -5.72
CA ASP A 42 -24.14 -6.63 -4.81
C ASP A 42 -22.77 -6.22 -5.38
N ALA A 43 -22.27 -6.97 -6.37
CA ALA A 43 -20.97 -6.75 -7.02
C ALA A 43 -20.88 -7.35 -8.43
N PRO A 44 -19.95 -6.93 -9.32
CA PRO A 44 -19.67 -7.61 -10.57
C PRO A 44 -19.01 -8.97 -10.35
N HIS A 45 -19.28 -9.92 -11.24
CA HIS A 45 -18.70 -11.25 -11.14
C HIS A 45 -17.17 -11.19 -11.21
N PRO A 46 -16.41 -11.91 -10.36
CA PRO A 46 -14.94 -11.79 -10.33
C PRO A 46 -14.27 -12.14 -11.67
N ASN A 47 -14.86 -13.05 -12.47
CA ASN A 47 -14.41 -13.32 -13.85
C ASN A 47 -14.35 -12.06 -14.72
N TYR A 48 -15.27 -11.12 -14.57
CA TYR A 48 -15.27 -9.89 -15.35
C TYR A 48 -14.04 -9.04 -15.00
N VAL A 49 -13.78 -8.89 -13.69
CA VAL A 49 -12.60 -8.17 -13.18
C VAL A 49 -11.31 -8.84 -13.66
N ALA A 50 -11.21 -10.17 -13.54
CA ALA A 50 -10.04 -10.93 -13.99
C ALA A 50 -9.76 -10.73 -15.49
N LYS A 51 -10.81 -10.77 -16.32
CA LYS A 51 -10.70 -10.57 -17.77
C LYS A 51 -10.24 -9.16 -18.13
N LEU A 52 -10.75 -8.13 -17.44
CA LEU A 52 -10.33 -6.75 -17.69
C LEU A 52 -8.87 -6.52 -17.31
N ILE A 53 -8.43 -7.08 -16.18
CA ILE A 53 -7.01 -7.02 -15.78
C ILE A 53 -6.13 -7.75 -16.81
N ALA A 54 -6.53 -8.95 -17.24
CA ALA A 54 -5.80 -9.70 -18.26
C ALA A 54 -5.72 -8.92 -19.60
N LYS A 55 -6.84 -8.32 -20.02
CA LYS A 55 -6.88 -7.45 -21.21
C LYS A 55 -5.97 -6.24 -21.07
N ALA A 56 -5.88 -5.63 -19.89
CA ALA A 56 -5.00 -4.49 -19.67
C ALA A 56 -3.52 -4.87 -19.77
N ILE A 57 -3.14 -6.04 -19.24
CA ILE A 57 -1.79 -6.60 -19.40
C ILE A 57 -1.49 -6.85 -20.87
N ASP A 58 -2.40 -7.52 -21.58
CA ASP A 58 -2.21 -7.79 -23.02
C ASP A 58 -2.09 -6.49 -23.82
N SER A 59 -2.92 -5.49 -23.52
CA SER A 59 -2.89 -4.17 -24.16
C SER A 59 -1.57 -3.43 -23.90
N ALA A 60 -1.04 -3.51 -22.67
CA ALA A 60 0.25 -2.90 -22.32
C ALA A 60 1.40 -3.56 -23.10
N TYR A 61 1.34 -4.89 -23.29
CA TYR A 61 2.32 -5.61 -24.09
C TYR A 61 2.25 -5.25 -25.58
N GLU A 62 1.04 -5.28 -26.16
CA GLU A 62 0.79 -5.07 -27.59
C GLU A 62 1.11 -3.62 -28.00
N THR A 63 0.72 -2.64 -27.18
CA THR A 63 0.92 -1.21 -27.50
C THR A 63 2.28 -0.67 -27.07
N GLY A 64 2.97 -1.34 -26.14
CA GLY A 64 4.18 -0.82 -25.50
C GLY A 64 3.95 0.42 -24.63
N LYS A 65 2.70 0.84 -24.42
CA LYS A 65 2.34 2.00 -23.59
C LYS A 65 1.89 1.52 -22.21
N ARG A 66 2.09 2.38 -21.20
CA ARG A 66 1.54 2.14 -19.86
C ARG A 66 0.01 2.10 -19.95
N VAL A 67 -0.58 1.00 -19.48
CA VAL A 67 -2.02 0.86 -19.30
C VAL A 67 -2.32 0.84 -17.81
N THR A 68 -3.21 1.71 -17.38
CA THR A 68 -3.57 1.83 -15.97
C THR A 68 -4.99 1.32 -15.76
N VAL A 69 -5.19 0.50 -14.73
CA VAL A 69 -6.50 0.02 -14.29
C VAL A 69 -6.77 0.51 -12.89
N LYS A 70 -7.92 1.18 -12.69
CA LYS A 70 -8.44 1.49 -11.36
C LYS A 70 -9.39 0.37 -10.94
N ILE A 71 -9.02 -0.37 -9.90
CA ILE A 71 -9.86 -1.44 -9.36
C ILE A 71 -10.71 -0.83 -8.25
N LEU A 72 -11.89 -0.35 -8.63
CA LEU A 72 -12.82 0.27 -7.70
C LEU A 72 -13.37 -0.76 -6.71
N ASN A 73 -13.38 -0.39 -5.43
CA ASN A 73 -14.06 -1.15 -4.42
C ASN A 73 -15.57 -0.82 -4.40
N ILE A 74 -16.36 -1.66 -3.76
CA ILE A 74 -17.81 -1.56 -3.73
C ILE A 74 -18.23 -1.30 -2.29
N ARG A 75 -18.57 -0.04 -2.01
CA ARG A 75 -19.07 0.42 -0.73
C ARG A 75 -20.55 0.09 -0.61
N MET A 76 -20.90 -0.65 0.44
CA MET A 76 -22.26 -0.91 0.89
C MET A 76 -22.66 0.13 1.96
N SER A 77 -23.91 0.07 2.43
CA SER A 77 -24.39 0.91 3.53
C SER A 77 -23.55 0.72 4.80
N GLY A 78 -23.28 1.80 5.53
CA GLY A 78 -22.63 1.75 6.84
C GLY A 78 -21.12 1.49 6.80
N ASP A 79 -20.42 1.98 5.76
CA ASP A 79 -18.97 1.83 5.59
C ASP A 79 -18.49 0.38 5.59
N LEU A 80 -19.33 -0.46 5.00
CA LEU A 80 -19.02 -1.83 4.67
C LEU A 80 -18.57 -1.92 3.22
N TYR A 81 -17.67 -2.85 2.94
CA TYR A 81 -17.06 -3.00 1.62
C TYR A 81 -17.05 -4.45 1.22
N ARG A 82 -17.24 -4.73 -0.07
CA ARG A 82 -17.06 -6.08 -0.60
C ARG A 82 -15.57 -6.37 -0.79
N ARG A 83 -15.02 -7.33 -0.05
CA ARG A 83 -13.62 -7.74 -0.21
C ARG A 83 -13.38 -8.35 -1.59
N PHE A 84 -12.32 -7.90 -2.25
CA PHE A 84 -11.73 -8.58 -3.40
C PHE A 84 -10.25 -8.87 -3.13
N LEU A 85 -9.76 -10.00 -3.62
CA LEU A 85 -8.33 -10.29 -3.69
C LEU A 85 -7.95 -10.53 -5.14
N VAL A 86 -6.92 -9.85 -5.61
CA VAL A 86 -6.34 -10.08 -6.94
C VAL A 86 -5.00 -10.77 -6.76
N HIS A 87 -4.87 -11.96 -7.34
CA HIS A 87 -3.65 -12.72 -7.39
C HIS A 87 -3.17 -12.88 -8.83
N TYR A 88 -1.92 -12.51 -9.04
CA TYR A 88 -1.21 -12.57 -10.31
C TYR A 88 -0.32 -13.81 -10.31
N ASP A 89 -0.75 -14.86 -11.01
CA ASP A 89 0.01 -16.10 -11.22
C ASP A 89 0.83 -15.97 -12.52
N SER A 90 1.96 -15.27 -12.39
CA SER A 90 2.89 -15.00 -13.49
C SER A 90 3.36 -16.25 -14.24
N PRO A 91 3.80 -17.35 -13.57
CA PRO A 91 4.24 -18.57 -14.25
C PRO A 91 3.19 -19.18 -15.18
N ASN A 92 1.92 -19.18 -14.77
CA ASN A 92 0.85 -19.76 -15.56
C ASN A 92 0.11 -18.75 -16.45
N LYS A 93 0.55 -17.48 -16.48
CA LYS A 93 -0.12 -16.39 -17.19
C LYS A 93 -1.59 -16.24 -16.77
N ARG A 94 -1.87 -16.34 -15.47
CA ARG A 94 -3.23 -16.37 -14.92
C ARG A 94 -3.47 -15.23 -13.94
N ILE A 95 -4.65 -14.64 -14.03
CA ILE A 95 -5.20 -13.67 -13.08
C ILE A 95 -6.33 -14.35 -12.33
N LEU A 96 -6.20 -14.44 -11.01
CA LEU A 96 -7.20 -14.98 -10.11
C LEU A 96 -7.80 -13.83 -9.30
N VAL A 97 -9.11 -13.70 -9.32
CA VAL A 97 -9.85 -12.72 -8.52
C VAL A 97 -10.75 -13.48 -7.55
N LEU A 98 -10.53 -13.31 -6.26
CA LEU A 98 -11.40 -13.88 -5.24
C LEU A 98 -12.33 -12.82 -4.69
N MET A 99 -13.62 -13.12 -4.65
CA MET A 99 -14.64 -12.30 -3.99
C MET A 99 -14.89 -12.86 -2.59
N GLY A 100 -14.68 -12.02 -1.59
CA GLY A 100 -14.79 -12.36 -0.17
C GLY A 100 -16.09 -11.87 0.48
N PRO A 101 -16.18 -11.93 1.82
CA PRO A 101 -17.30 -11.38 2.59
C PRO A 101 -17.34 -9.84 2.52
N LEU A 102 -18.38 -9.25 3.12
CA LEU A 102 -18.33 -7.84 3.46
C LEU A 102 -17.35 -7.62 4.60
N VAL A 103 -16.65 -6.50 4.59
CA VAL A 103 -15.68 -6.10 5.60
C VAL A 103 -15.96 -4.69 6.07
N SER A 104 -15.59 -4.37 7.32
CA SER A 104 -15.50 -2.99 7.78
C SER A 104 -14.35 -2.25 7.09
N THR A 105 -14.28 -0.92 7.24
CA THR A 105 -13.14 -0.10 6.82
C THR A 105 -11.79 -0.62 7.34
N GLY A 106 -11.77 -1.28 8.52
CA GLY A 106 -10.58 -1.90 9.09
C GLY A 106 -10.21 -3.28 8.51
N GLY A 107 -10.97 -3.79 7.53
CA GLY A 107 -10.76 -5.11 6.93
C GLY A 107 -11.27 -6.28 7.79
N LEU A 108 -12.04 -6.01 8.85
CA LEU A 108 -12.65 -7.08 9.64
C LEU A 108 -13.85 -7.67 8.88
N PRO A 109 -13.85 -8.99 8.56
CA PRO A 109 -14.95 -9.62 7.86
C PRO A 109 -16.22 -9.69 8.72
N ILE A 110 -17.37 -9.54 8.09
CA ILE A 110 -18.68 -9.72 8.71
C ILE A 110 -19.17 -11.13 8.45
N ASP A 111 -19.41 -11.87 9.53
CA ASP A 111 -19.88 -13.24 9.46
C ASP A 111 -21.22 -13.36 8.72
N GLY A 112 -21.39 -14.46 7.97
CA GLY A 112 -22.59 -14.72 7.19
C GLY A 112 -22.73 -13.90 5.89
N THR A 113 -21.83 -12.95 5.62
CA THR A 113 -21.88 -12.11 4.40
C THR A 113 -21.06 -12.66 3.22
N GLY A 114 -20.62 -13.92 3.32
CA GLY A 114 -19.91 -14.63 2.26
C GLY A 114 -20.73 -14.72 0.96
N VAL A 115 -20.01 -14.96 -0.13
CA VAL A 115 -20.61 -15.12 -1.46
C VAL A 115 -20.73 -16.61 -1.80
N PRO A 116 -21.74 -17.00 -2.60
CA PRO A 116 -21.90 -18.39 -2.98
C PRO A 116 -20.72 -18.90 -3.83
N PRO A 117 -20.43 -20.22 -3.84
CA PRO A 117 -19.23 -20.77 -4.46
C PRO A 117 -19.01 -20.36 -5.92
N TYR A 118 -20.07 -20.31 -6.74
CA TYR A 118 -19.98 -19.92 -8.14
C TYR A 118 -19.54 -18.47 -8.36
N ARG A 119 -19.65 -17.60 -7.34
CA ARG A 119 -19.23 -16.19 -7.38
C ARG A 119 -17.93 -15.93 -6.65
N MET A 120 -17.37 -16.94 -6.01
CA MET A 120 -16.20 -16.77 -5.14
C MET A 120 -14.93 -16.53 -5.93
N ILE A 121 -14.78 -17.17 -7.09
CA ILE A 121 -13.54 -17.16 -7.86
C ILE A 121 -13.82 -16.73 -9.29
N GLY A 122 -12.98 -15.84 -9.78
CA GLY A 122 -12.85 -15.47 -11.17
C GLY A 122 -11.45 -15.77 -11.68
N GLU A 123 -11.35 -16.19 -12.93
CA GLU A 123 -10.09 -16.51 -13.57
C GLU A 123 -10.07 -15.98 -15.00
N ALA A 124 -8.92 -15.44 -15.39
CA ALA A 124 -8.61 -15.15 -16.78
C ALA A 124 -7.14 -15.47 -17.08
N LYS A 125 -6.85 -15.87 -18.31
CA LYS A 125 -5.48 -16.02 -18.82
C LYS A 125 -5.07 -14.80 -19.62
N THR A 126 -3.82 -14.39 -19.51
CA THR A 126 -3.19 -13.41 -20.40
C THR A 126 -2.61 -14.13 -21.61
N LYS A 127 -2.56 -13.45 -22.76
CA LYS A 127 -1.83 -13.95 -23.93
C LYS A 127 -0.32 -13.78 -23.72
N HIS A 128 0.06 -12.67 -23.10
CA HIS A 128 1.45 -12.25 -22.95
C HIS A 128 2.01 -12.51 -21.55
N PRO A 129 3.34 -12.71 -21.41
CA PRO A 129 3.98 -12.89 -20.11
C PRO A 129 3.96 -11.60 -19.29
N PHE A 130 3.80 -11.75 -17.98
CA PHE A 130 3.87 -10.65 -17.03
C PHE A 130 4.61 -11.07 -15.75
N LYS A 131 5.26 -10.10 -15.10
CA LYS A 131 6.01 -10.26 -13.85
C LYS A 131 5.27 -9.50 -12.75
N LYS A 132 4.86 -10.23 -11.72
CA LYS A 132 4.30 -9.66 -10.51
C LYS A 132 5.43 -9.10 -9.65
N VAL A 133 5.40 -7.80 -9.36
CA VAL A 133 6.44 -7.13 -8.56
C VAL A 133 6.12 -7.23 -7.06
N TYR A 134 4.84 -7.20 -6.69
CA TYR A 134 4.42 -7.29 -5.29
C TYR A 134 4.18 -8.76 -4.89
N PRO A 135 4.86 -9.34 -3.88
CA PRO A 135 4.77 -10.77 -3.61
C PRO A 135 3.38 -11.21 -3.11
N ARG A 136 2.65 -10.33 -2.40
CA ARG A 136 1.36 -10.67 -1.82
C ARG A 136 0.21 -10.42 -2.79
N PRO A 137 -0.92 -11.13 -2.69
CA PRO A 137 -2.14 -10.75 -3.40
C PRO A 137 -2.55 -9.32 -3.04
N THR A 138 -3.09 -8.60 -4.01
CA THR A 138 -3.64 -7.25 -3.78
C THR A 138 -5.00 -7.40 -3.14
N VAL A 139 -5.09 -7.04 -1.85
CA VAL A 139 -6.34 -7.08 -1.07
C VAL A 139 -7.04 -5.73 -1.19
N ILE A 140 -8.31 -5.76 -1.54
CA ILE A 140 -9.15 -4.58 -1.81
C ILE A 140 -10.31 -4.61 -0.83
N ASP A 141 -10.12 -3.91 0.29
CA ASP A 141 -11.02 -3.99 1.44
C ASP A 141 -11.72 -2.68 1.79
N ALA A 142 -11.18 -1.52 1.42
CA ALA A 142 -11.79 -0.24 1.77
C ALA A 142 -11.53 0.85 0.71
N PHE A 143 -12.15 2.01 0.92
CA PHE A 143 -12.00 3.22 0.08
C PHE A 143 -12.30 2.96 -1.40
N SER A 144 -11.68 3.71 -2.32
CA SER A 144 -11.91 3.62 -3.76
C SER A 144 -11.04 2.57 -4.46
N GLY A 145 -10.37 1.69 -3.70
CA GLY A 145 -9.46 0.66 -4.20
C GLY A 145 -8.19 1.20 -4.89
N PRO A 146 -7.24 0.30 -5.23
CA PRO A 146 -5.95 0.69 -5.78
C PRO A 146 -6.01 0.97 -7.28
N GLU A 147 -5.04 1.74 -7.73
CA GLU A 147 -4.70 1.87 -9.14
C GLU A 147 -3.49 0.97 -9.43
N ILE A 148 -3.55 0.20 -10.51
CA ILE A 148 -2.48 -0.71 -10.95
C ILE A 148 -2.07 -0.30 -12.35
N GLY A 149 -0.79 0.03 -12.52
CA GLY A 149 -0.17 0.25 -13.81
C GLY A 149 0.40 -1.05 -14.39
N PHE A 150 0.33 -1.19 -15.70
CA PHE A 150 0.97 -2.26 -16.46
C PHE A 150 1.86 -1.62 -17.52
N ILE A 151 3.15 -1.94 -17.51
CA ILE A 151 4.11 -1.41 -18.47
C ILE A 151 5.01 -2.51 -18.98
N LYS A 152 5.25 -2.54 -20.29
CA LYS A 152 6.17 -3.50 -20.89
C LYS A 152 7.61 -3.09 -20.55
N ASN A 153 8.35 -3.98 -19.90
CA ASN A 153 9.79 -3.85 -19.76
C ASN A 153 10.45 -4.19 -21.11
N PRO A 154 11.16 -3.25 -21.75
CA PRO A 154 11.77 -3.46 -23.06
C PRO A 154 12.94 -4.45 -23.03
N GLU A 155 13.62 -4.62 -21.90
CA GLU A 155 14.78 -5.49 -21.73
C GLU A 155 14.33 -6.94 -21.50
N GLU A 156 13.43 -7.17 -20.54
CA GLU A 156 12.94 -8.51 -20.20
C GLU A 156 11.85 -9.01 -21.17
N GLY A 157 11.23 -8.12 -21.95
CA GLY A 157 10.12 -8.48 -22.85
C GLY A 157 8.89 -9.01 -22.10
N VAL A 158 8.68 -8.58 -20.86
CA VAL A 158 7.50 -8.94 -20.03
C VAL A 158 6.77 -7.67 -19.56
N VAL A 159 5.49 -7.81 -19.23
CA VAL A 159 4.75 -6.70 -18.59
C VAL A 159 4.98 -6.71 -17.09
N GLU A 160 5.40 -5.60 -16.53
CA GLU A 160 5.54 -5.40 -15.09
C GLU A 160 4.30 -4.72 -14.48
N GLU A 161 3.95 -5.16 -13.28
CA GLU A 161 2.93 -4.53 -12.45
C GLU A 161 3.52 -3.36 -11.65
N GLU A 162 2.92 -2.17 -11.77
CA GLU A 162 3.25 -0.99 -10.97
C GLU A 162 2.09 -0.68 -10.01
N PHE A 163 2.26 -0.98 -8.71
CA PHE A 163 1.27 -0.62 -7.69
C PHE A 163 1.22 0.90 -7.50
N ILE A 164 0.02 1.50 -7.61
CA ILE A 164 -0.31 2.92 -7.40
C ILE A 164 0.67 3.89 -8.09
N PRO A 165 0.74 3.87 -9.43
CA PRO A 165 1.83 4.49 -10.19
C PRO A 165 1.90 6.01 -10.02
N TRP A 166 0.78 6.73 -9.92
CA TRP A 166 0.82 8.18 -9.67
C TRP A 166 1.28 8.53 -8.25
N HIS A 167 0.70 7.88 -7.25
CA HIS A 167 0.99 8.13 -5.84
C HIS A 167 2.48 7.89 -5.52
N ARG A 168 3.03 6.75 -5.98
CA ARG A 168 4.46 6.43 -5.77
C ARG A 168 5.40 7.01 -6.82
N GLY A 169 4.85 7.47 -7.95
CA GLY A 169 5.61 8.11 -9.01
C GLY A 169 5.86 9.59 -8.77
N PHE A 170 5.02 10.25 -7.95
CA PHE A 170 5.16 11.68 -7.66
C PHE A 170 5.01 12.00 -6.18
N THR A 171 3.88 11.67 -5.54
CA THR A 171 3.58 12.18 -4.18
C THR A 171 4.46 11.59 -3.08
N HIS A 172 5.14 10.48 -3.32
CA HIS A 172 6.13 9.87 -2.42
C HIS A 172 7.56 10.08 -2.94
N SER A 173 7.93 11.33 -3.17
CA SER A 173 9.25 11.69 -3.70
C SER A 173 9.88 12.86 -2.94
N PHE A 174 11.21 12.96 -2.98
CA PHE A 174 11.91 14.10 -2.42
C PHE A 174 11.54 15.40 -3.14
N THR A 175 11.30 15.33 -4.46
CA THR A 175 10.81 16.47 -5.24
C THR A 175 9.46 16.98 -4.73
N ALA A 176 8.50 16.08 -4.46
CA ALA A 176 7.21 16.49 -3.95
C ALA A 176 7.34 17.23 -2.61
N GLY A 177 8.12 16.69 -1.66
CA GLY A 177 8.39 17.36 -0.39
C GLY A 177 9.00 18.75 -0.56
N PHE A 178 9.96 18.90 -1.47
CA PHE A 178 10.58 20.19 -1.79
C PHE A 178 9.56 21.19 -2.37
N LEU A 179 8.76 20.76 -3.35
CA LEU A 179 7.74 21.62 -3.97
C LEU A 179 6.67 22.04 -2.96
N PHE A 180 6.20 21.13 -2.12
CA PHE A 180 5.24 21.44 -1.05
C PHE A 180 5.81 22.49 -0.11
N SER A 181 7.06 22.35 0.33
CA SER A 181 7.74 23.36 1.16
C SER A 181 7.86 24.70 0.46
N LEU A 182 8.26 24.70 -0.82
CA LEU A 182 8.39 25.90 -1.65
C LEU A 182 7.05 26.66 -1.77
N PHE A 183 5.92 25.96 -1.91
CA PHE A 183 4.58 26.57 -1.93
C PHE A 183 4.07 26.97 -0.54
N LEU A 184 4.49 26.27 0.51
CA LEU A 184 4.08 26.55 1.88
C LEU A 184 4.70 27.85 2.41
N ILE A 185 5.94 28.17 2.04
CA ILE A 185 6.65 29.40 2.42
C ILE A 185 5.83 30.67 2.15
N PRO A 186 5.37 30.98 0.92
CA PRO A 186 4.60 32.19 0.65
C PRO A 186 3.25 32.20 1.38
N ILE A 187 2.60 31.05 1.55
CA ILE A 187 1.33 30.97 2.29
C ILE A 187 1.54 31.38 3.76
N LEU A 188 2.54 30.79 4.41
CA LEU A 188 2.87 31.08 5.81
C LEU A 188 3.36 32.52 6.00
N PHE A 189 4.11 33.05 5.03
CA PHE A 189 4.51 34.45 5.01
C PHE A 189 3.30 35.40 4.93
N LEU A 190 2.35 35.13 4.03
CA LEU A 190 1.16 35.97 3.84
C LEU A 190 0.22 36.00 5.04
N ILE A 191 0.15 34.91 5.82
CA ILE A 191 -0.64 34.88 7.07
C ILE A 191 0.12 35.45 8.27
N GLY A 192 1.35 35.95 8.08
CA GLY A 192 2.15 36.56 9.13
C GLY A 192 2.73 35.58 10.16
N TYR A 193 2.94 34.31 9.80
CA TYR A 193 3.51 33.33 10.72
C TYR A 193 5.02 33.56 10.86
N GLU A 194 5.49 34.00 12.03
CA GLU A 194 6.89 34.42 12.25
C GLU A 194 7.92 33.34 11.91
N ASN A 195 7.61 32.07 12.21
CA ASN A 195 8.52 30.93 12.02
C ASN A 195 8.30 30.19 10.69
N TYR A 196 7.83 30.89 9.65
CA TYR A 196 7.40 30.29 8.38
C TYR A 196 8.48 29.42 7.71
N LEU A 197 9.74 29.87 7.71
CA LEU A 197 10.85 29.08 7.15
C LEU A 197 11.09 27.78 7.93
N TYR A 198 11.06 27.86 9.26
CA TYR A 198 11.26 26.68 10.12
C TYR A 198 10.14 25.67 9.94
N LEU A 199 8.89 26.12 9.88
CA LEU A 199 7.74 25.23 9.68
C LEU A 199 7.75 24.60 8.27
N ALA A 200 8.08 25.37 7.24
CA ALA A 200 8.20 24.84 5.87
C ALA A 200 9.34 23.82 5.75
N LEU A 201 10.48 24.07 6.41
CA LEU A 201 11.59 23.12 6.46
C LEU A 201 11.21 21.85 7.24
N ALA A 202 10.55 21.99 8.39
CA ALA A 202 10.08 20.86 9.18
C ALA A 202 9.07 20.00 8.40
N ALA A 203 8.14 20.63 7.67
CA ALA A 203 7.19 19.94 6.81
C ALA A 203 7.90 19.16 5.67
N MET A 204 8.91 19.77 5.04
CA MET A 204 9.74 19.11 4.02
C MET A 204 10.45 17.89 4.58
N LEU A 205 11.14 18.05 5.72
CA LEU A 205 11.89 16.98 6.36
C LEU A 205 10.98 15.86 6.86
N GLY A 206 9.81 16.19 7.40
CA GLY A 206 8.78 15.21 7.77
C GLY A 206 8.29 14.40 6.57
N HIS A 207 8.04 15.07 5.44
CA HIS A 207 7.68 14.39 4.19
C HIS A 207 8.81 13.50 3.68
N TRP A 208 10.05 14.00 3.66
CA TRP A 208 11.21 13.22 3.24
C TRP A 208 11.46 12.00 4.13
N MET A 209 11.20 12.11 5.43
CA MET A 209 11.27 10.97 6.34
C MET A 209 10.27 9.87 5.96
N HIS A 210 9.07 10.23 5.53
CA HIS A 210 8.10 9.27 5.02
C HIS A 210 8.56 8.60 3.71
N VAL A 211 9.21 9.36 2.80
CA VAL A 211 9.82 8.79 1.60
C VAL A 211 10.93 7.79 1.95
N ILE A 212 11.75 8.10 2.97
CA ILE A 212 12.79 7.19 3.47
C ILE A 212 12.16 5.93 4.09
N GLU A 213 11.09 6.06 4.87
CA GLU A 213 10.34 4.93 5.43
C GLU A 213 9.84 3.99 4.33
N ASP A 214 9.26 4.53 3.24
CA ASP A 214 8.84 3.74 2.08
C ASP A 214 9.99 2.95 1.44
N GLN A 215 11.20 3.52 1.43
CA GLN A 215 12.42 2.87 0.93
C GLN A 215 12.94 1.79 1.87
N MET A 216 12.61 1.82 3.16
CA MET A 216 12.93 0.71 4.08
C MET A 216 12.02 -0.50 3.85
N GLY A 217 10.79 -0.26 3.37
CA GLY A 217 9.81 -1.29 3.06
C GLY A 217 10.03 -1.98 1.70
N LEU A 218 8.99 -2.67 1.21
CA LEU A 218 9.03 -3.37 -0.09
C LEU A 218 8.66 -2.46 -1.27
N MET A 219 7.88 -1.40 -1.00
CA MET A 219 7.17 -0.69 -2.06
C MET A 219 8.05 0.29 -2.84
N GLY A 220 9.04 0.91 -2.18
CA GLY A 220 9.92 1.92 -2.77
C GLY A 220 9.15 3.11 -3.37
N SER A 221 9.86 3.91 -4.17
CA SER A 221 9.30 5.10 -4.83
C SER A 221 10.20 5.61 -5.96
N VAL A 222 9.68 6.55 -6.75
CA VAL A 222 10.51 7.37 -7.66
C VAL A 222 11.07 8.54 -6.84
N LEU A 223 12.38 8.56 -6.60
CA LEU A 223 12.98 9.48 -5.62
C LEU A 223 12.97 10.96 -6.05
N PHE A 224 13.22 11.23 -7.33
CA PHE A 224 13.43 12.59 -7.87
C PHE A 224 12.69 12.84 -9.19
N PRO A 225 11.36 12.64 -9.28
CA PRO A 225 10.61 13.01 -10.48
C PRO A 225 10.65 14.53 -10.70
N PRO A 226 10.57 15.04 -11.95
CA PRO A 226 10.56 14.29 -13.20
C PRO A 226 11.97 13.90 -13.70
N ILE A 227 13.04 14.20 -12.94
CA ILE A 227 14.43 13.88 -13.31
C ILE A 227 14.61 12.36 -13.43
N THR A 228 14.12 11.63 -12.43
CA THR A 228 14.02 10.17 -12.48
C THR A 228 12.58 9.73 -12.75
N LYS A 229 12.43 8.66 -13.54
CA LYS A 229 11.12 8.08 -13.88
C LYS A 229 10.99 6.61 -13.47
N ARG A 230 12.13 5.95 -13.22
CA ARG A 230 12.19 4.57 -12.75
C ARG A 230 11.99 4.54 -11.25
N ARG A 231 11.16 3.61 -10.79
CA ARG A 231 10.97 3.35 -9.36
C ARG A 231 12.23 2.67 -8.82
N VAL A 232 12.75 3.19 -7.72
CA VAL A 232 13.78 2.50 -6.93
C VAL A 232 13.05 1.54 -5.99
N PRO A 233 13.34 0.23 -6.04
CA PRO A 233 12.74 -0.73 -5.11
C PRO A 233 13.20 -0.43 -3.68
N GLY A 234 12.34 -0.72 -2.71
CA GLY A 234 12.72 -0.59 -1.31
C GLY A 234 13.59 -1.75 -0.83
N LEU A 235 14.26 -1.56 0.30
CA LEU A 235 15.18 -2.51 0.93
C LEU A 235 14.50 -3.78 1.45
N MET A 236 13.16 -3.81 1.48
CA MET A 236 12.39 -4.99 1.85
C MET A 236 12.69 -5.47 3.29
N ILE A 237 12.78 -4.55 4.24
CA ILE A 237 12.97 -4.89 5.65
C ILE A 237 11.62 -5.27 6.26
N GLY A 238 11.56 -6.43 6.91
CA GLY A 238 10.34 -6.95 7.53
C GLY A 238 9.18 -7.26 6.57
N PRO A 239 9.39 -7.96 5.43
CA PRO A 239 8.37 -8.19 4.41
C PRO A 239 7.16 -8.96 4.93
N ARG A 240 7.25 -9.68 6.06
CA ARG A 240 6.15 -10.41 6.71
C ARG A 240 5.54 -9.66 7.90
N ILE A 241 6.20 -8.64 8.42
CA ILE A 241 5.78 -7.89 9.62
C ILE A 241 5.57 -6.38 9.36
N PRO A 242 4.88 -5.96 8.28
CA PRO A 242 4.82 -4.56 7.87
C PRO A 242 4.22 -3.64 8.94
N ALA A 243 3.21 -4.10 9.69
CA ALA A 243 2.61 -3.31 10.77
C ALA A 243 3.61 -3.03 11.91
N ALA A 244 4.45 -4.01 12.25
CA ALA A 244 5.49 -3.82 13.25
C ALA A 244 6.58 -2.86 12.75
N MET A 245 6.97 -2.95 11.48
CA MET A 245 7.92 -2.01 10.87
C MET A 245 7.41 -0.57 10.94
N ASN A 246 6.17 -0.33 10.53
CA ASN A 246 5.55 1.00 10.61
C ASN A 246 5.47 1.49 12.07
N PHE A 247 5.13 0.61 13.02
CA PHE A 247 5.17 0.95 14.44
C PHE A 247 6.57 1.34 14.90
N ALA A 248 7.62 0.60 14.50
CA ALA A 248 8.99 0.90 14.85
C ALA A 248 9.46 2.25 14.31
N THR A 249 9.10 2.59 13.08
CA THR A 249 9.41 3.90 12.47
C THR A 249 8.68 5.03 13.19
N ASN A 250 7.37 4.89 13.41
CA ASN A 250 6.57 5.88 14.16
C ASN A 250 7.09 6.07 15.59
N TRP A 251 7.46 4.98 16.26
CA TRP A 251 8.05 5.02 17.59
C TRP A 251 9.40 5.73 17.59
N ALA A 252 10.22 5.55 16.56
CA ALA A 252 11.48 6.26 16.40
C ALA A 252 11.25 7.77 16.28
N MET A 253 10.27 8.18 15.45
CA MET A 253 9.90 9.59 15.30
C MET A 253 9.42 10.19 16.62
N ILE A 254 8.52 9.51 17.34
CA ILE A 254 8.05 9.94 18.67
C ILE A 254 9.22 10.04 19.65
N SER A 255 10.13 9.05 19.65
CA SER A 255 11.31 9.04 20.52
C SER A 255 12.21 10.25 20.27
N ILE A 256 12.45 10.59 19.01
CA ILE A 256 13.25 11.75 18.61
C ILE A 256 12.55 13.06 19.01
N ILE A 257 11.23 13.15 18.85
CA ILE A 257 10.45 14.33 19.26
C ILE A 257 10.53 14.51 20.79
N VAL A 258 10.24 13.46 21.55
CA VAL A 258 10.29 13.48 23.03
C VAL A 258 11.69 13.83 23.51
N TRP A 259 12.72 13.22 22.94
CA TRP A 259 14.11 13.53 23.25
C TRP A 259 14.47 14.99 22.97
N ASN A 260 14.09 15.53 21.81
CA ASN A 260 14.35 16.92 21.45
C ASN A 260 13.62 17.89 22.37
N ILE A 261 12.35 17.63 22.69
CA ILE A 261 11.59 18.44 23.65
C ILE A 261 12.28 18.40 25.01
N ASN A 262 12.59 17.21 25.53
CA ASN A 262 13.19 17.06 26.86
C ASN A 262 14.53 17.80 26.97
N ARG A 263 15.38 17.70 25.94
CA ARG A 263 16.70 18.35 25.91
C ARG A 263 16.61 19.87 25.86
N ASN A 264 15.66 20.42 25.09
CA ASN A 264 15.58 21.85 24.83
C ASN A 264 14.56 22.59 25.71
N LEU A 265 13.69 21.88 26.43
CA LEU A 265 12.67 22.51 27.28
C LEU A 265 13.27 23.51 28.29
N PRO A 266 14.37 23.22 29.00
CA PRO A 266 14.98 24.19 29.92
C PRO A 266 15.55 25.42 29.23
N LEU A 267 15.90 25.33 27.93
CA LEU A 267 16.37 26.48 27.15
C LEU A 267 15.21 27.38 26.72
N ILE A 268 14.05 26.78 26.45
CA ILE A 268 12.85 27.48 25.97
C ILE A 268 12.05 28.04 27.14
N SER A 269 12.03 27.33 28.27
CA SER A 269 11.31 27.71 29.48
C SER A 269 12.18 27.36 30.70
N PRO A 270 13.04 28.30 31.14
CA PRO A 270 13.98 28.07 32.24
C PRO A 270 13.34 27.62 33.55
N ASP A 271 12.08 28.00 33.78
CA ASP A 271 11.30 27.61 34.95
C ASP A 271 10.78 26.16 34.88
N PHE A 272 10.85 25.54 33.71
CA PHE A 272 10.45 24.16 33.49
C PHE A 272 11.67 23.25 33.36
N PRO A 273 11.98 22.42 34.38
CA PRO A 273 13.06 21.46 34.28
C PRO A 273 12.75 20.39 33.22
N LYS A 274 13.77 19.60 32.86
CA LYS A 274 13.59 18.42 31.99
C LYS A 274 12.45 17.55 32.52
N ILE A 275 11.57 17.12 31.62
CA ILE A 275 10.45 16.22 31.94
C ILE A 275 10.99 14.88 32.48
N ILE A 276 12.06 14.40 31.85
CA ILE A 276 12.77 13.17 32.22
C ILE A 276 14.24 13.53 32.48
N ASP A 277 14.63 13.52 33.76
CA ASP A 277 16.00 13.75 34.20
C ASP A 277 16.61 12.43 34.69
N LEU A 278 17.31 11.74 33.79
CA LEU A 278 17.89 10.42 34.10
C LEU A 278 18.95 10.47 35.19
N ALA A 279 19.73 11.54 35.30
CA ALA A 279 20.73 11.68 36.36
C ALA A 279 20.05 11.72 37.74
N LYS A 280 18.97 12.50 37.87
CA LYS A 280 18.17 12.55 39.11
C LYS A 280 17.44 11.26 39.39
N ILE A 281 16.83 10.63 38.38
CA ILE A 281 16.05 9.39 38.55
C ILE A 281 16.95 8.24 38.98
N THR A 282 18.14 8.11 38.38
CA THR A 282 19.05 6.99 38.63
C THR A 282 20.01 7.24 39.79
N GLY A 283 20.19 8.50 40.21
CA GLY A 283 21.21 8.89 41.19
C GLY A 283 22.65 8.76 40.67
N LEU A 284 22.83 8.46 39.38
CA LEU A 284 24.14 8.31 38.77
C LEU A 284 24.75 9.69 38.46
N PRO A 285 26.08 9.85 38.60
CA PRO A 285 26.77 11.10 38.28
C PRO A 285 26.95 11.26 36.76
N LEU A 286 25.83 11.35 36.04
CA LEU A 286 25.80 11.54 34.59
C LEU A 286 25.85 13.02 34.26
N THR A 287 26.62 13.39 33.24
CA THR A 287 26.51 14.73 32.64
C THR A 287 25.18 14.84 31.89
N ASP A 288 24.66 16.06 31.74
CA ASP A 288 23.42 16.30 31.00
C ASP A 288 23.44 15.70 29.59
N MET A 289 24.57 15.81 28.90
CA MET A 289 24.76 15.25 27.56
C MET A 289 24.63 13.72 27.55
N ILE A 290 25.25 13.04 28.52
CA ILE A 290 25.20 11.58 28.63
C ILE A 290 23.79 11.14 29.02
N ALA A 291 23.17 11.81 29.98
CA ALA A 291 21.80 11.55 30.38
C ALA A 291 20.82 11.70 29.20
N ASP A 292 20.93 12.78 28.41
CA ASP A 292 20.07 12.99 27.25
C ASP A 292 20.30 11.93 26.16
N PHE A 293 21.55 11.54 25.92
CA PHE A 293 21.84 10.47 24.95
C PHE A 293 21.29 9.11 25.42
N MET A 294 21.46 8.78 26.70
CA MET A 294 20.90 7.56 27.28
C MET A 294 19.38 7.53 27.18
N LEU A 295 18.71 8.67 27.40
CA LEU A 295 17.26 8.77 27.23
C LEU A 295 16.85 8.41 25.80
N LEU A 296 17.53 8.95 24.80
CA LEU A 296 17.26 8.62 23.40
C LEU A 296 17.42 7.12 23.13
N ILE A 297 18.52 6.52 23.60
CA ILE A 297 18.77 5.09 23.41
C ILE A 297 17.68 4.23 24.06
N ILE A 298 17.28 4.57 25.30
CA ILE A 298 16.19 3.89 26.01
C ILE A 298 14.88 3.98 25.22
N LEU A 299 14.53 5.18 24.75
CA LEU A 299 13.32 5.39 23.96
C LEU A 299 13.38 4.62 22.63
N LEU A 300 14.56 4.49 22.01
CA LEU A 300 14.74 3.77 20.74
C LEU A 300 14.78 2.24 20.87
N VAL A 301 14.82 1.66 22.08
CA VAL A 301 14.89 0.20 22.27
C VAL A 301 13.83 -0.56 21.46
N PRO A 302 12.53 -0.19 21.49
CA PRO A 302 11.51 -0.88 20.69
C PRO A 302 11.79 -0.80 19.18
N THR A 303 12.20 0.37 18.69
CA THR A 303 12.58 0.56 17.28
C THR A 303 13.75 -0.34 16.91
N ILE A 304 14.85 -0.30 17.67
CA ILE A 304 16.06 -1.09 17.41
C ILE A 304 15.73 -2.58 17.36
N PHE A 305 14.97 -3.06 18.35
CA PHE A 305 14.56 -4.47 18.44
C PHE A 305 13.71 -4.89 17.23
N ILE A 306 12.69 -4.10 16.88
CA ILE A 306 11.80 -4.45 15.77
C ILE A 306 12.51 -4.38 14.42
N TYR A 307 13.40 -3.40 14.19
CA TYR A 307 14.20 -3.36 12.98
C TYR A 307 15.16 -4.55 12.88
N ALA A 308 15.77 -4.99 14.00
CA ALA A 308 16.58 -6.20 14.02
C ALA A 308 15.74 -7.44 13.63
N LEU A 309 14.52 -7.57 14.16
CA LEU A 309 13.58 -8.61 13.74
C LEU A 309 13.21 -8.49 12.24
N GLY A 310 13.04 -7.28 11.73
CA GLY A 310 12.75 -7.00 10.32
C GLY A 310 13.89 -7.43 9.39
N LEU A 311 15.14 -7.23 9.79
CA LEU A 311 16.32 -7.70 9.06
C LEU A 311 16.40 -9.23 9.05
N MET A 312 16.16 -9.87 10.20
CA MET A 312 16.08 -11.33 10.29
C MET A 312 14.93 -11.89 9.43
N ASP A 313 13.79 -11.20 9.42
CA ASP A 313 12.63 -11.56 8.61
C ASP A 313 12.92 -11.48 7.12
N ARG A 314 13.59 -10.39 6.69
CA ARG A 314 14.08 -10.21 5.31
C ARG A 314 14.99 -11.36 4.88
N ALA A 315 16.00 -11.69 5.69
CA ALA A 315 16.93 -12.77 5.38
C ALA A 315 16.22 -14.12 5.19
N LYS A 316 15.28 -14.45 6.10
CA LYS A 316 14.44 -15.66 5.98
C LYS A 316 13.55 -15.63 4.75
N PHE A 317 12.97 -14.48 4.42
CA PHE A 317 12.11 -14.34 3.24
C PHE A 317 12.88 -14.53 1.94
N ILE A 318 14.06 -13.89 1.82
CA ILE A 318 14.96 -14.07 0.68
C ILE A 318 15.34 -15.54 0.54
N LYS A 319 15.68 -16.23 1.64
CA LYS A 319 15.97 -17.67 1.62
C LYS A 319 14.80 -18.49 1.06
N LEU A 320 13.58 -18.21 1.51
CA LEU A 320 12.37 -18.90 1.01
C LEU A 320 12.11 -18.63 -0.47
N LEU A 321 12.31 -17.39 -0.94
CA LEU A 321 12.23 -17.08 -2.37
C LEU A 321 13.23 -17.91 -3.19
N LYS A 322 14.48 -18.01 -2.72
CA LYS A 322 15.53 -18.80 -3.39
C LYS A 322 15.19 -20.29 -3.47
N GLU A 323 14.57 -20.85 -2.44
CA GLU A 323 14.17 -22.26 -2.37
C GLU A 323 12.99 -22.60 -3.30
N GLN A 324 12.12 -21.63 -3.61
CA GLN A 324 10.92 -21.83 -4.44
C GLN A 324 11.18 -21.63 -5.96
N LEU A 325 12.36 -21.19 -6.36
CA LEU A 325 12.72 -20.96 -7.77
C LEU A 325 13.55 -22.13 -8.34
N PRO A 326 13.26 -22.61 -9.58
CA PRO A 326 14.06 -23.65 -10.24
C PRO A 326 15.53 -23.21 -10.36
N GLU A 327 16.47 -24.15 -10.18
CA GLU A 327 17.93 -23.89 -10.09
C GLU A 327 18.49 -22.90 -11.11
N LYS A 328 18.02 -22.94 -12.35
CA LYS A 328 18.53 -22.08 -13.42
C LYS A 328 18.09 -20.61 -13.35
N LYS A 329 16.92 -20.34 -12.75
CA LYS A 329 16.42 -18.99 -12.46
C LYS A 329 16.98 -18.42 -11.15
N ARG A 330 17.65 -19.27 -10.36
CA ARG A 330 18.19 -18.93 -9.04
C ARG A 330 19.40 -18.01 -9.16
N GLU A 331 20.29 -18.24 -10.12
CA GLU A 331 21.49 -17.41 -10.35
C GLU A 331 21.15 -16.10 -11.06
N GLU A 332 20.34 -16.14 -12.13
CA GLU A 332 19.93 -14.94 -12.88
C GLU A 332 19.15 -13.92 -12.03
N LEU A 333 18.27 -14.37 -11.11
CA LEU A 333 17.57 -13.47 -10.18
C LEU A 333 18.47 -12.96 -9.05
N LEU A 334 19.55 -13.65 -8.72
CA LEU A 334 20.50 -13.16 -7.71
C LEU A 334 21.33 -12.01 -8.27
N ASP A 335 21.81 -12.15 -9.50
CA ASP A 335 22.53 -11.10 -10.20
C ASP A 335 21.61 -9.89 -10.46
N GLU A 336 20.35 -10.12 -10.89
CA GLU A 336 19.38 -9.04 -11.14
C GLU A 336 18.92 -8.33 -9.84
N MET A 337 18.83 -9.05 -8.71
CA MET A 337 18.54 -8.44 -7.40
C MET A 337 19.75 -7.73 -6.78
N GLU A 338 20.97 -8.14 -7.13
CA GLU A 338 22.22 -7.42 -6.78
C GLU A 338 22.37 -6.15 -7.62
N GLU A 339 22.15 -6.20 -8.94
CA GLU A 339 22.30 -5.07 -9.85
C GLU A 339 21.23 -3.98 -9.69
N VAL A 340 20.02 -4.34 -9.26
CA VAL A 340 18.88 -3.39 -9.13
C VAL A 340 18.78 -2.76 -7.71
N GLY A 341 19.74 -3.06 -6.83
CA GLY A 341 19.95 -2.32 -5.58
C GLY A 341 19.38 -3.00 -4.33
N GLY A 342 19.90 -4.19 -4.00
CA GLY A 342 19.44 -4.98 -2.87
C GLY A 342 20.48 -5.78 -2.09
N LEU A 343 21.78 -5.59 -2.35
CA LEU A 343 22.88 -6.09 -1.52
C LEU A 343 23.87 -4.98 -1.19
#